data_AF-A0A9E0BN84-F1
#
_entry.id   AF-A0A9E0BN84-F1
#
_cell.length_a   1.000
_cell.length_b   1.000
_cell.length_c   1.000
_cell.angle_alpha   90.00
_cell.angle_beta   90.00
_cell.angle_gamma   90.00
#
_symmetry.space_group_name_H-M   'P 1'
#
loop_
_entity.id
_entity.type
_entity.pdbx_description
1 polymer ?
#
loop_
_entity_poly.entity_id
_entity_poly.type
_entity_poly.pdbx_seq_one_letter_code
_entity_poly.pdbx_strand_id
1 'polypeptide(L)'
;MQLPTVNLNGTSKGDLLEQQVEAMEAIRAAIEAAQQACPNGRDYVPQGSPEAQAALQRALVEHCDRVSRLQVLLKEYETIAEHVA
;
A
#
# COMPACT_ATOMS: atom_id res chain seq x y z
N MET A 1 -7.68 7.82 12.91
CA MET A 1 -8.78 7.79 11.93
C MET A 1 -10.10 8.05 12.67
N GLN A 2 -11.10 8.65 12.02
CA GLN A 2 -12.47 8.81 12.54
C GLN A 2 -13.42 7.94 11.71
N LEU A 3 -14.40 7.30 12.35
CA LEU A 3 -15.32 6.35 11.72
C LEU A 3 -16.77 6.85 11.88
N PRO A 4 -17.50 7.12 10.77
CA PRO A 4 -18.86 7.63 10.84
C PRO A 4 -19.87 6.54 11.21
N THR A 5 -21.03 6.94 11.73
CA THR A 5 -22.16 6.02 11.98
C THR A 5 -22.78 5.57 10.67
N VAL A 6 -22.96 4.25 10.51
CA VAL A 6 -23.64 3.69 9.33
C VAL A 6 -25.10 4.10 9.32
N ASN A 7 -25.56 4.69 8.20
CA ASN A 7 -26.96 5.06 8.00
C ASN A 7 -27.79 3.81 7.65
N LEU A 8 -28.80 3.50 8.48
CA LEU A 8 -29.69 2.34 8.28
C LEU A 8 -30.51 2.39 6.98
N ASN A 9 -30.72 3.58 6.41
CA ASN A 9 -31.45 3.76 5.15
C ASN A 9 -30.52 3.90 3.93
N GLY A 10 -29.21 3.71 4.11
CA GLY A 10 -28.21 3.79 3.04
C GLY A 10 -27.85 2.42 2.46
N THR A 11 -26.60 2.31 1.98
CA THR A 11 -25.98 1.03 1.58
C THR A 11 -26.01 0.05 2.75
N SER A 12 -26.31 -1.23 2.47
CA SER A 12 -26.36 -2.25 3.51
C SER A 12 -24.97 -2.47 4.13
N LYS A 13 -24.92 -2.92 5.40
CA LYS A 13 -23.67 -3.31 6.06
C LYS A 13 -22.92 -4.38 5.27
N GLY A 14 -23.65 -5.30 4.63
CA GLY A 14 -23.07 -6.35 3.80
C GLY A 14 -22.33 -5.79 2.58
N ASP A 15 -22.99 -4.94 1.79
CA ASP A 15 -22.37 -4.36 0.60
C ASP A 15 -21.21 -3.42 0.96
N LEU A 16 -21.32 -2.68 2.07
CA LEU A 16 -20.22 -1.85 2.56
C LEU A 16 -19.01 -2.68 2.96
N LEU A 17 -19.22 -3.83 3.63
CA LEU A 17 -18.14 -4.75 4.00
C LEU A 17 -17.50 -5.36 2.74
N GLU A 18 -18.29 -5.79 1.76
CA GLU A 18 -17.81 -6.32 0.49
C GLU A 18 -16.93 -5.30 -0.25
N GLN A 19 -17.37 -4.04 -0.31
CA GLN A 19 -16.57 -2.95 -0.89
C GLN A 19 -15.23 -2.74 -0.15
N GLN A 20 -15.20 -2.88 1.18
CA GLN A 20 -13.92 -2.81 1.92
C GLN A 20 -13.03 -4.00 1.61
N VAL A 21 -13.59 -5.21 1.49
CA VAL A 21 -12.83 -6.43 1.12
C VAL A 21 -12.21 -6.27 -0.27
N GLU A 22 -12.98 -5.80 -1.25
CA GLU A 22 -12.47 -5.54 -2.61
C GLU A 22 -11.30 -4.54 -2.60
N ALA A 23 -11.43 -3.45 -1.82
CA ALA A 23 -10.35 -2.47 -1.68
C ALA A 23 -9.09 -3.09 -1.03
N MET A 24 -9.26 -3.93 0.01
CA MET A 24 -8.15 -4.63 0.65
C MET A 24 -7.45 -5.60 -0.30
N GLU A 25 -8.19 -6.34 -1.13
CA GLU A 25 -7.61 -7.24 -2.14
C GLU A 25 -6.80 -6.46 -3.19
N ALA A 26 -7.33 -5.34 -3.67
CA ALA A 26 -6.61 -4.48 -4.61
C ALA A 26 -5.31 -3.92 -4.00
N ILE A 27 -5.33 -3.51 -2.72
CA ILE A 27 -4.13 -3.03 -2.02
C ILE A 27 -3.11 -4.15 -1.84
N ARG A 28 -3.55 -5.38 -1.52
CA ARG A 28 -2.65 -6.55 -1.43
C ARG A 28 -1.96 -6.83 -2.76
N ALA A 29 -2.71 -6.80 -3.86
CA ALA A 29 -2.15 -6.94 -5.20
C ALA A 29 -1.15 -5.81 -5.52
N ALA A 30 -1.44 -4.57 -5.11
CA ALA A 30 -0.53 -3.44 -5.28
C ALA A 30 0.76 -3.60 -4.46
N ILE A 31 0.69 -4.13 -3.23
CA ILE A 31 1.87 -4.43 -2.40
C ILE A 31 2.74 -5.47 -3.10
N GLU A 32 2.15 -6.56 -3.59
CA GLU A 32 2.88 -7.61 -4.30
C GLU A 32 3.55 -7.05 -5.57
N ALA A 33 2.80 -6.32 -6.38
CA ALA A 33 3.32 -5.69 -7.60
C ALA A 33 4.46 -4.70 -7.29
N ALA A 34 4.33 -3.91 -6.22
CA ALA A 34 5.39 -3.03 -5.77
C ALA A 34 6.64 -3.84 -5.38
N GLN A 35 6.51 -4.88 -4.56
CA GLN A 35 7.64 -5.71 -4.15
C GLN A 35 8.39 -6.34 -5.35
N GLN A 36 7.67 -6.76 -6.39
CA GLN A 36 8.29 -7.25 -7.64
C GLN A 36 9.05 -6.16 -8.40
N ALA A 37 8.66 -4.90 -8.24
CA ALA A 37 9.33 -3.74 -8.84
C ALA A 37 10.48 -3.17 -7.98
N CYS A 38 11.01 -3.94 -7.02
CA CYS A 38 12.13 -3.52 -6.18
C CYS A 38 13.39 -3.23 -7.02
N PRO A 39 14.09 -2.08 -6.81
CA PRO A 39 15.32 -1.77 -7.54
C PRO A 39 16.41 -2.84 -7.36
N ASN A 40 16.88 -3.42 -8.46
CA ASN A 40 17.96 -4.40 -8.47
C ASN A 40 19.24 -3.83 -9.08
N GLY A 41 20.38 -4.00 -8.39
CA GLY A 41 21.67 -3.47 -8.86
C GLY A 41 22.14 -4.01 -10.20
N ARG A 42 21.67 -5.18 -10.64
CA ARG A 42 21.97 -5.73 -11.97
C ARG A 42 21.35 -4.90 -13.10
N ASP A 43 20.23 -4.23 -12.82
CA ASP A 43 19.43 -3.55 -13.85
C ASP A 43 19.87 -2.10 -14.05
N TYR A 44 20.80 -1.59 -13.24
CA TYR A 44 21.28 -0.21 -13.29
C TYR A 44 22.80 -0.13 -13.44
N VAL A 45 23.27 0.78 -14.30
CA VAL A 45 24.71 1.03 -14.47
C VAL A 45 25.32 1.69 -13.22
N PRO A 46 26.55 1.32 -12.83
CA PRO A 46 27.29 2.04 -11.80
C PRO A 46 27.46 3.50 -12.21
N GLN A 47 27.09 4.40 -11.31
CA GLN A 47 27.21 5.82 -11.59
C GLN A 47 28.60 6.30 -11.20
N GLY A 48 29.25 7.07 -12.08
CA GLY A 48 30.68 7.38 -12.01
C GLY A 48 31.12 8.36 -10.91
N SER A 49 30.20 8.97 -10.16
CA SER A 49 30.53 9.84 -9.02
C SER A 49 30.21 9.16 -7.67
N PRO A 50 30.91 9.53 -6.58
CA PRO A 50 30.59 9.04 -5.24
C PRO A 50 29.14 9.34 -4.80
N GLU A 51 28.56 10.50 -5.13
CA GLU A 51 27.14 10.78 -4.80
C GLU A 51 26.17 9.86 -5.55
N ALA A 52 26.60 9.42 -6.72
CA ALA A 52 25.82 8.59 -7.61
C ALA A 52 25.98 7.09 -7.29
N GLN A 53 27.06 6.68 -6.63
CA GLN A 53 27.20 5.33 -6.05
C GLN A 53 26.14 5.04 -4.98
N ALA A 54 25.67 6.05 -4.26
CA ALA A 54 24.58 5.92 -3.28
C ALA A 54 23.17 5.96 -3.90
N ALA A 55 23.03 6.13 -5.22
CA ALA A 55 21.73 6.27 -5.88
C ALA A 55 20.84 5.02 -5.73
N LEU A 56 21.41 3.82 -5.90
CA LEU A 56 20.68 2.56 -5.72
C LEU A 56 20.20 2.39 -4.28
N GLN A 57 21.05 2.73 -3.30
CA GLN A 57 20.69 2.67 -1.89
C GLN A 57 19.53 3.63 -1.57
N ARG A 58 19.56 4.86 -2.07
CA ARG A 58 18.44 5.81 -1.90
C ARG A 58 17.16 5.28 -2.54
N ALA A 59 17.24 4.75 -3.77
CA ALA A 59 16.10 4.17 -4.46
C ALA A 59 15.47 3.02 -3.66
N LEU A 60 16.29 2.17 -3.02
CA LEU A 60 15.82 1.09 -2.14
C LEU A 60 15.10 1.65 -0.90
N VAL A 61 15.65 2.68 -0.25
CA VAL A 61 15.01 3.31 0.91
C VAL A 61 13.64 3.88 0.53
N GLU A 62 13.58 4.63 -0.58
CA GLU A 62 12.31 5.16 -1.08
C GLU A 62 11.34 4.05 -1.50
N HIS A 63 11.84 2.94 -2.04
CA HIS A 63 11.02 1.79 -2.39
C HIS A 63 10.36 1.17 -1.15
N CYS A 64 11.14 0.95 -0.09
CA CYS A 64 10.64 0.46 1.19
C CYS A 64 9.58 1.41 1.79
N ASP A 65 9.77 2.74 1.69
CA ASP A 65 8.75 3.71 2.12
C ASP A 65 7.43 3.55 1.36
N ARG A 66 7.48 3.41 0.03
CA ARG A 66 6.27 3.20 -0.80
C ARG A 66 5.52 1.93 -0.37
N VAL A 67 6.22 0.82 -0.15
CA VAL A 67 5.61 -0.44 0.32
C VAL A 67 5.03 -0.27 1.73
N SER A 68 5.75 0.38 2.64
CA SER A 68 5.28 0.66 4.00
C SER A 68 3.96 1.46 4.00
N ARG A 69 3.87 2.49 3.15
CA ARG A 69 2.64 3.30 3.02
C ARG A 69 1.45 2.50 2.51
N LEU A 70 1.66 1.54 1.60
CA LEU A 70 0.60 0.63 1.16
C LEU A 70 0.16 -0.31 2.29
N GLN A 71 1.09 -0.79 3.12
CA GLN A 71 0.76 -1.62 4.28
C GLN A 71 -0.03 -0.86 5.34
N VAL A 72 0.33 0.40 5.60
CA VAL A 72 -0.45 1.29 6.48
C VAL A 72 -1.86 1.48 5.93
N LEU A 73 -1.98 1.75 4.63
CA LEU A 73 -3.29 1.92 3.98
C LEU A 73 -4.14 0.64 4.08
N LEU A 74 -3.56 -0.53 3.85
CA LEU A 74 -4.25 -1.81 4.05
C LEU A 74 -4.82 -1.92 5.47
N LYS A 75 -4.04 -1.51 6.48
CA LYS A 75 -4.48 -1.56 7.87
C LYS A 75 -5.62 -0.58 8.16
N GLU A 76 -5.63 0.57 7.53
CA GLU A 76 -6.75 1.52 7.63
C GLU A 76 -8.05 0.91 7.10
N TYR A 77 -8.01 0.24 5.94
CA TYR A 77 -9.17 -0.46 5.38
C TYR A 77 -9.64 -1.64 6.24
N GLU A 78 -8.72 -2.40 6.84
CA GLU A 78 -9.09 -3.43 7.83
C GLU A 78 -9.88 -2.84 8.99
N THR A 79 -9.44 -1.70 9.55
CA THR A 79 -10.15 -1.03 10.64
C THR A 79 -11.52 -0.48 10.20
N ILE A 80 -11.68 -0.05 8.95
CA ILE A 80 -12.99 0.37 8.41
C ILE A 80 -13.91 -0.85 8.24
N ALA A 81 -13.39 -1.97 7.73
CA ALA A 81 -14.15 -3.21 7.57
C ALA A 81 -14.66 -3.74 8.92
N GLU A 82 -13.79 -3.75 9.94
CA GLU A 82 -14.14 -4.12 11.33
C GLU A 82 -15.25 -3.24 11.92
N HIS A 83 -15.30 -1.95 11.55
CA HIS A 83 -16.33 -1.02 12.00
C HIS A 83 -17.68 -1.21 11.32
N VAL A 84 -17.68 -1.68 10.07
CA VAL A 84 -18.89 -1.87 9.27
C VAL A 84 -19.56 -3.22 9.54
N ALA A 85 -18.79 -4.26 9.86
CA ALA A 85 -19.29 -5.57 10.27
C ALA A 85 -20.31 -5.45 11.42
#